data_AF-A0A180FX09-F1
#
_entry.id   AF-A0A180FX09-F1
#
_cell.length_a   1.000
_cell.length_b   1.000
_cell.length_c   1.000
_cell.angle_alpha   90.00
_cell.angle_beta   90.00
_cell.angle_gamma   90.00
#
_symmetry.space_group_name_H-M   'P 1'
#
loop_
_entity.id
_entity.type
_entity.pdbx_description
1 polymer ?
#
loop_
_entity_poly.entity_id
_entity_poly.type
_entity_poly.pdbx_seq_one_letter_code
_entity_poly.pdbx_strand_id
1 'polypeptide(L)'
;MGLGKTLTTLAYVLLTSDLAAEFHWADWENHSAATLIVCPLATLSNWENEIKIHFSDSTISFCVFHGPNRRKLSRTDLQTSMVVLTTYEMIGGRGNQDQSTIQSQNLSWFRIVLDEAHLIRNPSSHRTHHIQQLQAQFILLLTGTPLQNRLADLQSLIAMLKCAPWDQEPIWKRCLIPKIAAGEPEAINSLTKLMQAICLRRTKAVVLTLPEKVENGILVQNSAQWEEV
;
A
#
# COMPACT_ATOMS: atom_id res chain seq x y z
N MET A 1 -10.39 5.23 8.13
CA MET A 1 -10.80 5.54 6.74
C MET A 1 -11.56 6.87 6.72
N GLY A 2 -11.61 7.57 5.59
CA GLY A 2 -12.39 8.81 5.44
C GLY A 2 -11.71 10.11 5.89
N LEU A 3 -10.38 10.18 5.82
CA LEU A 3 -9.60 11.42 6.06
C LEU A 3 -8.86 11.88 4.78
N GLY A 4 -9.35 11.48 3.61
CA GLY A 4 -8.77 11.92 2.32
C GLY A 4 -7.36 11.39 2.03
N LYS A 5 -7.06 10.12 2.37
CA LYS A 5 -5.74 9.51 2.08
C LYS A 5 -5.41 9.59 0.59
N THR A 6 -6.38 9.23 -0.25
CA THR A 6 -6.28 9.23 -1.71
C THR A 6 -5.91 10.62 -2.26
N LEU A 7 -6.72 11.64 -1.95
CA LEU A 7 -6.44 13.01 -2.39
C LEU A 7 -5.11 13.55 -1.85
N THR A 8 -4.76 13.24 -0.60
CA THR A 8 -3.46 13.61 -0.01
C THR A 8 -2.30 12.99 -0.80
N THR A 9 -2.44 11.72 -1.18
CA THR A 9 -1.44 11.03 -2.00
C THR A 9 -1.35 11.63 -3.40
N LEU A 10 -2.47 11.94 -4.06
CA LEU A 10 -2.46 12.57 -5.39
C LEU A 10 -1.84 13.97 -5.37
N ALA A 11 -2.15 14.77 -4.35
CA ALA A 11 -1.51 16.07 -4.14
C ALA A 11 0.01 15.91 -3.91
N TYR A 12 0.41 14.90 -3.13
CA TYR A 12 1.84 14.57 -2.96
C TYR A 12 2.50 14.11 -4.27
N VAL A 13 1.76 13.43 -5.15
CA VAL A 13 2.27 13.06 -6.47
C VAL A 13 2.57 14.28 -7.32
N LEU A 14 1.61 15.21 -7.38
CA LEU A 14 1.76 16.45 -8.13
C LEU A 14 2.88 17.33 -7.56
N LEU A 15 2.97 17.47 -6.24
CA LEU A 15 3.99 18.30 -5.58
C LEU A 15 5.43 17.82 -5.83
N THR A 16 5.62 16.52 -6.07
CA THR A 16 6.95 15.92 -6.29
C THR A 16 7.18 15.52 -7.74
N SER A 17 6.45 16.09 -8.70
CA SER A 17 6.56 15.73 -10.12
C SER A 17 7.95 15.99 -10.68
N ASP A 18 8.56 17.10 -10.30
CA ASP A 18 9.85 17.53 -10.83
C ASP A 18 10.97 16.58 -10.36
N LEU A 19 10.95 16.19 -9.09
CA LEU A 19 11.86 15.17 -8.54
C LEU A 19 11.67 13.81 -9.21
N ALA A 20 10.44 13.47 -9.59
CA ALA A 20 10.14 12.24 -10.31
C ALA A 20 10.72 12.27 -11.73
N ALA A 21 10.66 13.42 -12.39
CA ALA A 21 11.29 13.63 -13.69
C ALA A 21 12.81 13.54 -13.58
N GLU A 22 13.44 14.20 -12.60
CA GLU A 22 14.89 14.10 -12.34
C GLU A 22 15.33 12.65 -12.11
N PHE A 23 14.57 11.89 -11.31
CA PHE A 23 14.82 10.46 -11.08
C PHE A 23 14.78 9.66 -12.38
N HIS A 24 13.80 9.93 -13.25
CA HIS A 24 13.72 9.27 -14.56
C HIS A 24 14.91 9.64 -15.46
N TRP A 25 15.28 10.92 -15.53
CA TRP A 25 16.41 11.36 -16.37
C TRP A 25 17.77 10.82 -15.91
N ALA A 26 17.92 10.47 -14.64
CA ALA A 26 19.14 9.86 -14.12
C ALA A 26 19.43 8.47 -14.72
N ASP A 27 18.40 7.71 -15.09
CA ASP A 27 18.49 6.46 -15.85
C ASP A 27 17.20 6.26 -16.66
N TRP A 28 17.12 6.91 -17.82
CA TRP A 28 15.92 6.91 -18.66
C TRP A 28 15.55 5.51 -19.21
N GLU A 29 16.49 4.56 -19.20
CA GLU A 29 16.27 3.19 -19.67
C GLU A 29 15.54 2.33 -18.63
N ASN A 30 15.84 2.51 -17.34
CA ASN A 30 15.32 1.65 -16.27
C ASN A 30 14.46 2.37 -15.24
N HIS A 31 14.58 3.69 -15.10
CA HIS A 31 13.78 4.45 -14.15
C HIS A 31 12.43 4.85 -14.76
N SER A 32 11.41 4.81 -13.91
CA SER A 32 10.08 5.35 -14.18
C SER A 32 9.84 6.56 -13.28
N ALA A 33 9.40 7.67 -13.87
CA ALA A 33 8.91 8.83 -13.13
C ALA A 33 7.56 8.54 -12.43
N ALA A 34 6.91 7.42 -12.77
CA ALA A 34 5.59 7.14 -12.27
C ALA A 34 5.57 6.81 -10.79
N THR A 35 4.46 7.22 -10.17
CA THR A 35 4.01 6.63 -8.92
C THR A 35 3.19 5.39 -9.23
N LEU A 36 3.73 4.22 -8.90
CA LEU A 36 3.01 2.95 -8.99
C LEU A 36 2.07 2.81 -7.79
N ILE A 37 0.77 2.89 -8.04
CA ILE A 37 -0.26 2.69 -7.02
C ILE A 37 -0.80 1.27 -7.15
N VAL A 38 -0.52 0.46 -6.14
CA VAL A 38 -1.00 -0.92 -6.02
C VAL A 38 -2.17 -0.92 -5.04
N CYS A 39 -3.34 -1.30 -5.53
CA CYS A 39 -4.57 -1.27 -4.74
C CYS A 39 -5.39 -2.56 -4.87
N PRO A 40 -6.33 -2.84 -3.95
CA PRO A 40 -7.35 -3.85 -4.16
C PRO A 40 -8.13 -3.59 -5.46
N LEU A 41 -8.55 -4.64 -6.15
CA LEU A 41 -9.36 -4.48 -7.37
C LEU A 41 -10.62 -3.63 -7.13
N ALA A 42 -11.23 -3.77 -5.95
CA ALA A 42 -12.42 -3.04 -5.56
C ALA A 42 -12.22 -1.51 -5.42
N THR A 43 -10.98 -1.04 -5.20
CA THR A 43 -10.69 0.40 -5.03
C THR A 43 -10.01 1.01 -6.25
N LEU A 44 -9.68 0.22 -7.28
CA LEU A 44 -9.01 0.71 -8.48
C LEU A 44 -9.83 1.78 -9.21
N SER A 45 -11.12 1.53 -9.44
CA SER A 45 -12.02 2.51 -10.07
C SER A 45 -12.20 3.76 -9.21
N ASN A 46 -12.10 3.64 -7.88
CA ASN A 46 -12.15 4.78 -6.98
C ASN A 46 -10.93 5.69 -7.19
N TRP A 47 -9.73 5.14 -7.34
CA TRP A 47 -8.54 5.94 -7.67
C TRP A 47 -8.69 6.68 -9.00
N GLU A 48 -9.21 6.03 -10.03
CA GLU A 48 -9.49 6.68 -11.32
C GLU A 48 -10.48 7.85 -11.17
N ASN A 49 -11.58 7.62 -10.45
CA ASN A 49 -12.62 8.62 -10.24
C ASN A 49 -12.10 9.81 -9.46
N GLU A 50 -11.31 9.59 -8.40
CA GLU A 50 -10.72 10.65 -7.59
C GLU A 50 -9.79 11.54 -8.41
N ILE A 51 -9.00 10.96 -9.33
CA ILE A 51 -8.19 11.73 -10.28
C ILE A 51 -9.09 12.59 -11.18
N LYS A 52 -10.11 11.99 -11.79
CA LYS A 52 -11.03 12.68 -12.73
C LYS A 52 -11.89 13.76 -12.08
N ILE A 53 -12.26 13.59 -10.82
CA ILE A 53 -13.13 14.53 -10.09
C ILE A 53 -12.33 15.74 -9.60
N HIS A 54 -11.12 15.51 -9.08
CA HIS A 54 -10.37 16.55 -8.37
C HIS A 54 -9.32 17.27 -9.21
N PHE A 55 -8.96 16.73 -10.37
CA PHE A 55 -7.92 17.30 -11.23
C PHE A 55 -8.47 17.52 -12.64
N SER A 56 -8.07 18.63 -13.26
CA SER A 56 -8.38 18.88 -14.66
C SER A 56 -7.64 17.89 -15.56
N ASP A 57 -8.20 17.63 -16.73
CA ASP A 57 -7.58 16.78 -17.74
C ASP A 57 -6.13 17.20 -17.99
N SER A 58 -5.24 16.22 -18.12
CA SER A 58 -3.78 16.39 -18.30
C SER A 58 -2.97 16.83 -17.07
N THR A 59 -3.59 17.21 -15.94
CA THR A 59 -2.83 17.60 -14.73
C THR A 59 -2.08 16.43 -14.12
N ILE A 60 -2.76 15.28 -14.00
CA ILE A 60 -2.18 14.02 -13.56
C ILE A 60 -2.37 13.03 -14.70
N SER A 61 -1.33 12.79 -15.50
CA SER A 61 -1.35 11.72 -16.48
C SER A 61 -1.32 10.36 -15.76
N PHE A 62 -2.26 9.48 -16.11
CA PHE A 62 -2.30 8.16 -15.51
C PHE A 62 -2.69 7.09 -16.52
N CYS A 63 -2.21 5.86 -16.28
CA CYS A 63 -2.67 4.68 -16.99
C CYS A 63 -3.04 3.56 -16.02
N VAL A 64 -3.86 2.63 -16.51
CA VAL A 64 -4.36 1.49 -15.73
C VAL A 64 -3.74 0.20 -16.25
N PHE A 65 -2.77 -0.33 -15.51
CA PHE A 65 -2.17 -1.64 -15.76
C PHE A 65 -3.02 -2.73 -15.13
N HIS A 66 -4.17 -3.03 -15.73
CA HIS A 66 -5.07 -4.11 -15.31
C HIS A 66 -5.85 -4.68 -16.49
N GLY A 67 -6.27 -5.96 -16.37
CA GLY A 67 -7.12 -6.61 -17.37
C GLY A 67 -6.47 -6.72 -18.74
N PRO A 68 -7.24 -6.99 -19.81
CA PRO A 68 -6.70 -7.19 -21.15
C PRO A 68 -6.06 -5.94 -21.75
N ASN A 69 -6.49 -4.74 -21.33
CA ASN A 69 -5.99 -3.45 -21.81
C ASN A 69 -4.53 -3.19 -21.43
N ARG A 70 -4.02 -3.83 -20.36
CA ARG A 70 -2.60 -3.70 -19.96
C ARG A 70 -1.62 -4.07 -21.08
N ARG A 71 -2.03 -4.94 -22.02
CA ARG A 71 -1.21 -5.37 -23.17
C ARG A 71 -1.01 -4.27 -24.21
N LYS A 72 -1.79 -3.19 -24.15
CA LYS A 72 -1.66 -2.02 -25.02
C LYS A 72 -0.67 -1.00 -24.46
N LEU A 73 -0.31 -1.12 -23.18
CA LEU A 73 0.64 -0.22 -22.53
C LEU A 73 2.05 -0.64 -22.88
N SER A 74 2.80 0.29 -23.45
CA SER A 74 4.23 0.15 -23.67
C SER A 74 5.01 0.39 -22.38
N ARG A 75 6.28 -0.03 -22.35
CA ARG A 75 7.20 0.30 -21.25
C ARG A 75 7.32 1.83 -21.07
N THR A 76 7.33 2.57 -22.18
CA THR A 76 7.39 4.04 -22.19
C THR A 76 6.17 4.69 -21.53
N ASP A 77 4.97 4.15 -21.74
CA ASP A 77 3.76 4.63 -21.05
C ASP A 77 3.90 4.51 -19.53
N LEU A 78 4.49 3.40 -19.06
CA LEU A 78 4.72 3.14 -17.64
C LEU A 78 5.86 3.99 -17.05
N GLN A 79 6.79 4.47 -17.88
CA GLN A 79 7.90 5.32 -17.45
C GLN A 79 7.52 6.80 -17.37
N THR A 80 6.66 7.26 -18.28
CA THR A 80 6.35 8.68 -18.48
C THR A 80 5.04 9.14 -17.84
N SER A 81 4.12 8.23 -17.52
CA SER A 81 2.92 8.55 -16.75
C SER A 81 3.28 9.06 -15.35
N MET A 82 2.53 10.02 -14.80
CA MET A 82 2.70 10.41 -13.39
C MET A 82 2.19 9.32 -12.44
N VAL A 83 1.14 8.60 -12.83
CA VAL A 83 0.53 7.53 -12.03
C VAL A 83 0.31 6.28 -12.88
N VAL A 84 0.72 5.13 -12.34
CA VAL A 84 0.36 3.81 -12.87
C VAL A 84 -0.53 3.13 -11.84
N LEU A 85 -1.81 2.94 -12.16
CA LEU A 85 -2.75 2.22 -11.32
C LEU A 85 -2.69 0.72 -11.64
N THR A 86 -2.55 -0.10 -10.62
CA THR A 86 -2.54 -1.55 -10.79
C THR A 86 -3.11 -2.27 -9.57
N THR A 87 -3.28 -3.58 -9.68
CA THR A 87 -3.73 -4.42 -8.57
C THR A 87 -2.61 -5.31 -8.05
N TYR A 88 -2.76 -5.75 -6.80
CA TYR A 88 -1.85 -6.70 -6.15
C TYR A 88 -1.58 -7.98 -6.98
N GLU A 89 -2.55 -8.39 -7.80
CA GLU A 89 -2.44 -9.60 -8.65
C GLU A 89 -1.62 -9.37 -9.91
N MET A 90 -1.43 -8.12 -10.33
CA MET A 90 -0.69 -7.76 -11.55
C MET A 90 0.80 -7.55 -11.30
N ILE A 91 1.24 -7.64 -10.04
CA ILE A 91 2.63 -7.40 -9.66
C ILE A 91 3.54 -8.52 -10.15
N GLY A 92 3.19 -9.78 -9.86
CA GLY A 92 3.96 -10.96 -10.25
C GLY A 92 3.06 -12.08 -10.73
N GLY A 93 3.61 -12.97 -11.57
CA GLY A 93 2.85 -14.03 -12.22
C GLY A 93 2.56 -15.20 -11.29
N ARG A 94 1.38 -15.81 -11.42
CA ARG A 94 1.04 -17.07 -10.73
C ARG A 94 1.58 -18.33 -11.44
N GLY A 95 2.61 -18.20 -12.29
CA GLY A 95 3.24 -19.33 -12.99
C GLY A 95 2.88 -19.52 -14.47
N ASN A 96 1.99 -18.70 -15.05
CA ASN A 96 1.81 -18.66 -16.51
C ASN A 96 2.80 -17.66 -17.13
N GLN A 97 3.73 -18.18 -17.95
CA GLN A 97 4.84 -17.43 -18.56
C GLN A 97 4.40 -16.33 -19.55
N ASP A 98 3.14 -16.35 -20.02
CA ASP A 98 2.63 -15.43 -21.04
C ASP A 98 1.98 -14.13 -20.52
N GLN A 99 1.99 -13.88 -19.21
CA GLN A 99 1.39 -12.65 -18.68
C GLN A 99 2.43 -11.56 -18.42
N SER A 100 2.34 -10.48 -19.19
CA SER A 100 2.97 -9.19 -18.83
C SER A 100 2.49 -8.76 -17.45
N THR A 101 3.44 -8.65 -16.52
CA THR A 101 3.29 -8.21 -15.13
C THR A 101 4.13 -6.96 -14.87
N ILE A 102 3.86 -6.25 -13.78
CA ILE A 102 4.68 -5.09 -13.38
C ILE A 102 6.13 -5.49 -13.15
N GLN A 103 6.39 -6.62 -12.49
CA GLN A 103 7.75 -7.09 -12.24
C GLN A 103 8.49 -7.43 -13.55
N SER A 104 7.80 -7.96 -14.55
CA SER A 104 8.40 -8.26 -15.86
C SER A 104 8.85 -7.02 -16.65
N GLN A 105 8.40 -5.81 -16.26
CA GLN A 105 8.83 -4.56 -16.91
C GLN A 105 10.25 -4.15 -16.52
N ASN A 106 10.79 -4.73 -15.43
CA ASN A 106 12.11 -4.44 -14.89
C ASN A 106 12.38 -2.93 -14.80
N LEU A 107 11.47 -2.22 -14.11
CA LEU A 107 11.54 -0.78 -13.88
C LEU A 107 11.83 -0.49 -12.41
N SER A 108 12.66 0.50 -12.16
CA SER A 108 12.80 1.15 -10.86
C SER A 108 11.83 2.31 -10.78
N TRP A 109 10.92 2.29 -9.81
CA TRP A 109 9.85 3.28 -9.70
C TRP A 109 10.28 4.46 -8.86
N PHE A 110 9.92 5.69 -9.24
CA PHE A 110 10.14 6.84 -8.36
C PHE A 110 9.42 6.64 -7.03
N ARG A 111 8.18 6.15 -7.06
CA ARG A 111 7.41 5.89 -5.84
C ARG A 111 6.48 4.69 -6.01
N ILE A 112 6.40 3.87 -4.98
CA ILE A 112 5.37 2.84 -4.83
C ILE A 112 4.42 3.25 -3.72
N VAL A 113 3.12 3.21 -4.00
CA VAL A 113 2.05 3.40 -3.02
C VAL A 113 1.28 2.10 -2.89
N LEU A 114 1.22 1.55 -1.68
CA LEU A 114 0.41 0.36 -1.38
C LEU A 114 -0.86 0.78 -0.66
N ASP A 115 -2.00 0.72 -1.34
CA ASP A 115 -3.32 0.94 -0.74
C ASP A 115 -3.86 -0.33 -0.09
N GLU A 116 -4.44 -0.18 1.09
CA GLU A 116 -4.74 -1.28 2.00
C GLU A 116 -3.52 -2.20 2.23
N ALA A 117 -2.38 -1.57 2.57
CA ALA A 117 -1.09 -2.24 2.74
C ALA A 117 -1.09 -3.44 3.70
N HIS A 118 -2.09 -3.56 4.58
CA HIS A 118 -2.27 -4.76 5.41
C HIS A 118 -2.44 -6.06 4.59
N LEU A 119 -2.71 -5.99 3.28
CA LEU A 119 -2.72 -7.15 2.37
C LEU A 119 -1.35 -7.83 2.21
N ILE A 120 -0.24 -7.14 2.47
CA ILE A 120 1.11 -7.72 2.40
C ILE A 120 1.65 -8.23 3.74
N ARG A 121 0.80 -8.32 4.77
CA ARG A 121 1.17 -8.74 6.13
C ARG A 121 1.81 -10.13 6.26
N ASN A 122 1.62 -11.01 5.28
CA ASN A 122 2.16 -12.36 5.30
C ASN A 122 3.41 -12.44 4.38
N PRO A 123 4.62 -12.53 4.94
CA PRO A 123 5.85 -12.52 4.16
C PRO A 123 6.02 -13.77 3.29
N SER A 124 5.39 -14.89 3.66
CA SER A 124 5.44 -16.13 2.88
C SER A 124 4.49 -16.15 1.67
N SER A 125 3.62 -15.15 1.54
CA SER A 125 2.71 -15.10 0.40
C SER A 125 3.45 -14.67 -0.87
N HIS A 126 3.16 -15.33 -2.00
CA HIS A 126 3.70 -14.95 -3.31
C HIS A 126 3.50 -13.46 -3.62
N ARG A 127 2.32 -12.94 -3.27
CA ARG A 127 1.99 -11.51 -3.40
C ARG A 127 2.99 -10.61 -2.68
N THR A 128 3.27 -10.88 -1.40
CA THR A 128 4.23 -10.08 -0.62
C THR A 128 5.63 -10.21 -1.19
N HIS A 129 6.03 -11.42 -1.57
CA HIS A 129 7.34 -11.67 -2.16
C HIS A 129 7.57 -10.86 -3.45
N HIS A 130 6.62 -10.87 -4.38
CA HIS A 130 6.70 -10.10 -5.61
C HIS A 130 6.75 -8.59 -5.36
N ILE A 131 5.99 -8.09 -4.38
CA ILE A 131 5.98 -6.67 -4.04
C ILE A 131 7.29 -6.23 -3.39
N GLN A 132 7.87 -7.05 -2.51
CA GLN A 132 9.15 -6.76 -1.85
C GLN A 132 10.33 -6.76 -2.84
N GLN A 133 10.20 -7.43 -3.98
CA GLN A 133 11.21 -7.44 -5.05
C GLN A 133 11.18 -6.18 -5.93
N LEU A 134 10.10 -5.40 -5.89
CA LEU A 134 10.02 -4.17 -6.66
C LEU A 134 11.07 -3.15 -6.17
N GLN A 135 11.69 -2.47 -7.14
CA GLN A 135 12.65 -1.41 -6.85
C GLN A 135 11.93 -0.07 -6.84
N ALA A 136 12.17 0.72 -5.81
CA ALA A 136 11.64 2.07 -5.73
C ALA A 136 12.51 3.00 -4.88
N GLN A 137 12.51 4.28 -5.24
CA GLN A 137 13.15 5.33 -4.45
C GLN A 137 12.33 5.64 -3.19
N PHE A 138 11.01 5.73 -3.32
CA PHE A 138 10.10 5.99 -2.20
C PHE A 138 9.01 4.93 -2.08
N ILE A 139 8.67 4.55 -0.85
CA ILE A 139 7.59 3.60 -0.57
C ILE A 139 6.63 4.25 0.42
N LEU A 140 5.35 4.31 0.07
CA LEU A 140 4.27 4.83 0.90
C LEU A 140 3.24 3.74 1.16
N LEU A 141 3.02 3.41 2.43
CA LEU A 141 2.03 2.42 2.85
C LEU A 141 0.76 3.13 3.34
N LEU A 142 -0.35 2.92 2.65
CA LEU A 142 -1.66 3.45 3.04
C LEU A 142 -2.49 2.33 3.65
N THR A 143 -2.73 2.40 4.96
CA THR A 143 -3.61 1.43 5.63
C THR A 143 -4.32 2.08 6.82
N GLY A 144 -5.60 1.77 6.98
CA GLY A 144 -6.35 2.17 8.18
C GLY A 144 -6.04 1.31 9.40
N THR A 145 -5.52 0.09 9.17
CA THR A 145 -5.30 -0.95 10.18
C THR A 145 -3.93 -1.60 9.94
N PRO A 146 -2.82 -0.93 10.30
CA PRO A 146 -1.47 -1.48 10.09
C PRO A 146 -1.19 -2.73 10.94
N LEU A 147 -1.85 -2.84 12.10
CA LEU A 147 -1.78 -4.00 12.98
C LEU A 147 -3.19 -4.60 13.08
N GLN A 148 -3.35 -5.83 12.58
CA GLN A 148 -4.63 -6.55 12.66
C GLN A 148 -4.59 -7.59 13.76
N ASN A 149 -3.80 -8.66 13.59
CA ASN A 149 -3.88 -9.82 14.47
C ASN A 149 -2.57 -10.09 15.21
N ARG A 150 -1.41 -9.79 14.61
CA ARG A 150 -0.10 -10.20 15.15
C ARG A 150 0.95 -9.11 14.97
N LEU A 151 1.93 -9.06 15.88
CA LEU A 151 3.12 -8.22 15.72
C LEU A 151 3.94 -8.58 14.46
N ALA A 152 3.83 -9.81 13.98
CA ALA A 152 4.42 -10.25 12.73
C ALA A 152 3.80 -9.55 11.50
N ASP A 153 2.52 -9.17 11.56
CA ASP A 153 1.86 -8.43 10.48
C ASP A 153 2.55 -7.07 10.28
N LEU A 154 2.90 -6.42 11.39
CA LEU A 154 3.60 -5.13 11.39
C LEU A 154 5.04 -5.25 10.88
N GLN A 155 5.74 -6.34 11.23
CA GLN A 155 7.11 -6.58 10.76
C GLN A 155 7.16 -6.63 9.23
N SER A 156 6.17 -7.25 8.58
CA SER A 156 6.13 -7.30 7.10
C SER A 156 6.00 -5.91 6.46
N LEU A 157 5.27 -5.00 7.09
CA LEU A 157 5.17 -3.61 6.64
C LEU A 157 6.49 -2.85 6.86
N ILE A 158 7.14 -3.06 8.00
CA ILE A 158 8.45 -2.46 8.32
C ILE A 158 9.54 -2.97 7.38
N ALA A 159 9.50 -4.25 7.03
CA ALA A 159 10.39 -4.86 6.04
C ALA A 159 10.22 -4.23 4.65
N MET A 160 8.97 -3.97 4.25
CA MET A 160 8.69 -3.25 3.00
C MET A 160 9.25 -1.82 3.01
N LEU A 161 9.22 -1.15 4.16
CA LEU A 161 9.82 0.19 4.33
C LEU A 161 11.35 0.18 4.46
N LYS A 162 11.99 -1.00 4.51
CA LYS A 162 13.45 -1.16 4.65
C LYS A 162 14.03 -0.41 5.86
N CYS A 163 13.29 -0.37 6.97
CA CYS A 163 13.72 0.32 8.20
C CYS A 163 14.68 -0.54 9.02
N ALA A 164 15.98 -0.47 8.71
CA ALA A 164 17.01 -1.14 9.49
C ALA A 164 17.06 -0.64 10.96
N PRO A 165 17.33 -1.52 11.95
CA PRO A 165 17.50 -2.97 11.85
C PRO A 165 16.18 -3.77 11.96
N TRP A 166 15.03 -3.09 12.04
CA TRP A 166 13.72 -3.71 12.34
C TRP A 166 13.08 -4.41 11.14
N ASP A 167 13.59 -4.14 9.94
CA ASP A 167 13.28 -4.86 8.72
C ASP A 167 13.76 -6.33 8.74
N GLN A 168 14.76 -6.64 9.56
CA GLN A 168 15.27 -8.00 9.73
C GLN A 168 14.37 -8.84 10.65
N GLU A 169 13.72 -9.85 10.08
CA GLU A 169 12.84 -10.77 10.80
C GLU A 169 13.51 -11.43 12.03
N PRO A 170 14.78 -11.90 11.98
CA PRO A 170 15.42 -12.51 13.15
C PRO A 170 15.57 -11.53 14.32
N ILE A 171 15.89 -10.28 14.04
CA ILE A 171 16.04 -9.22 15.06
C ILE A 171 14.67 -8.94 15.68
N TRP A 172 13.63 -8.79 14.86
CA TRP A 172 12.27 -8.57 15.34
C TRP A 172 11.76 -9.71 16.24
N LYS A 173 11.94 -10.97 15.80
CA LYS A 173 11.52 -12.16 16.54
C LYS A 173 12.27 -12.37 17.84
N ARG A 174 13.56 -12.01 17.90
CA ARG A 174 14.38 -12.19 19.11
C ARG A 174 14.23 -11.04 20.09
N CYS A 175 14.19 -9.80 19.60
CA CYS A 175 14.31 -8.62 20.46
C CYS A 175 12.96 -7.99 20.81
N LEU A 176 11.93 -8.10 19.95
CA LEU A 176 10.69 -7.35 20.14
C LEU A 176 9.51 -8.23 20.56
N ILE A 177 9.26 -9.33 19.83
CA ILE A 177 8.07 -10.18 20.09
C ILE A 177 8.03 -10.72 21.54
N PRO A 178 9.08 -11.34 22.09
CA PRO A 178 9.03 -11.92 23.43
C PRO A 178 8.85 -10.85 24.50
N LYS A 179 9.54 -9.72 24.35
CA LYS A 179 9.51 -8.61 25.30
C LYS A 179 8.14 -7.92 25.35
N ILE A 180 7.50 -7.72 24.19
CA ILE A 180 6.14 -7.19 24.15
C ILE A 180 5.15 -8.20 24.73
N ALA A 181 5.31 -9.49 24.45
CA ALA A 181 4.46 -10.53 25.02
C ALA A 181 4.58 -10.61 26.55
N ALA A 182 5.77 -10.34 27.10
CA ALA A 182 6.02 -10.23 28.54
C ALA A 182 5.56 -8.89 29.16
N GLY A 183 5.07 -7.94 28.34
CA GLY A 183 4.62 -6.63 28.81
C GLY A 183 5.75 -5.68 29.22
N GLU A 184 6.98 -5.89 28.73
CA GLU A 184 8.13 -5.05 29.08
C GLU A 184 7.93 -3.60 28.60
N PRO A 185 7.94 -2.59 29.49
CA PRO A 185 7.69 -1.19 29.12
C PRO A 185 8.69 -0.64 28.09
N GLU A 186 9.95 -1.07 28.15
CA GLU A 186 11.00 -0.63 27.22
C GLU A 186 10.73 -1.08 25.78
N ALA A 187 10.22 -2.28 25.59
CA ALA A 187 9.89 -2.81 24.26
C ALA A 187 8.66 -2.11 23.66
N ILE A 188 7.65 -1.84 24.49
CA ILE A 188 6.47 -1.07 24.10
C ILE A 188 6.87 0.36 23.71
N ASN A 189 7.74 1.01 24.49
CA ASN A 189 8.25 2.34 24.20
C ASN A 189 9.07 2.36 22.90
N SER A 190 9.92 1.36 22.68
CA SER A 190 10.71 1.22 21.45
C SER A 190 9.82 1.09 20.23
N LEU A 191 8.81 0.23 20.28
CA LEU A 191 7.82 0.10 19.20
C LEU A 191 7.03 1.40 19.00
N THR A 192 6.64 2.07 20.08
CA THR A 192 5.90 3.34 20.01
C THR A 192 6.72 4.41 19.31
N LYS A 193 8.00 4.57 19.67
CA LYS A 193 8.92 5.52 19.02
C LYS A 193 9.13 5.19 17.55
N LEU A 194 9.31 3.91 17.22
CA LEU A 194 9.42 3.47 15.83
C LEU A 194 8.17 3.86 15.03
N MET A 195 6.99 3.56 15.56
CA MET A 195 5.72 3.91 14.91
C MET A 195 5.53 5.42 14.79
N GLN A 196 5.95 6.22 15.77
CA GLN A 196 5.91 7.68 15.69
C GLN A 196 6.83 8.24 14.60
N ALA A 197 7.98 7.61 14.37
CA ALA A 197 8.92 8.04 13.33
C ALA A 197 8.45 7.68 11.91
N ILE A 198 7.81 6.53 11.72
CA ILE A 198 7.48 6.02 10.38
C ILE A 198 6.00 6.15 10.00
N CYS A 199 5.10 6.42 10.95
CA CYS A 199 3.67 6.50 10.69
C CYS A 199 3.08 7.86 11.07
N LEU A 200 2.29 8.41 10.14
CA LEU A 200 1.37 9.50 10.44
C LEU A 200 -0.04 8.94 10.64
N ARG A 201 -0.53 8.95 11.89
CA ARG A 201 -1.89 8.50 12.22
C ARG A 201 -2.72 9.64 12.82
N ARG A 202 -3.81 9.99 12.15
CA ARG A 202 -4.83 10.93 12.63
C ARG A 202 -6.14 10.18 12.92
N THR A 203 -6.81 10.50 14.01
CA THR A 203 -8.13 9.94 14.35
C THR A 203 -9.24 10.87 13.90
N LYS A 204 -10.40 10.31 13.52
CA LYS A 204 -11.56 11.12 13.10
C LYS A 204 -11.99 12.11 14.17
N ALA A 205 -11.98 11.69 15.44
CA ALA A 205 -12.34 12.54 16.57
C ALA A 205 -11.48 13.80 16.70
N VAL A 206 -10.22 13.75 16.23
CA VAL A 206 -9.31 14.90 16.28
C VAL A 206 -9.49 15.83 15.07
N VAL A 207 -9.96 15.30 13.92
CA VAL A 207 -9.95 16.04 12.64
C VAL A 207 -11.35 16.46 12.20
N LEU A 208 -12.39 15.72 12.58
CA LEU A 208 -13.74 15.88 12.08
C LEU A 208 -14.72 15.99 13.24
N THR A 209 -15.61 16.99 13.19
CA THR A 209 -16.79 17.07 14.06
C THR A 209 -17.87 16.17 13.50
N LEU A 210 -17.82 14.87 13.83
CA LEU A 210 -18.84 13.91 13.43
C LEU A 210 -19.93 13.78 14.50
N PRO A 211 -21.18 13.50 14.11
CA PRO A 211 -22.21 13.13 15.08
C PRO A 211 -21.81 11.86 15.83
N GLU A 212 -22.39 11.66 17.01
CA GLU A 212 -22.12 10.46 17.80
C GLU A 212 -22.45 9.18 17.02
N LYS A 213 -21.61 8.16 17.20
CA LYS A 213 -21.83 6.85 16.59
C LYS A 213 -23.01 6.18 17.27
N VAL A 214 -24.07 5.90 16.52
CA VAL A 214 -25.19 5.08 16.98
C VAL A 214 -24.93 3.62 16.60
N GLU A 215 -24.88 2.73 17.59
CA GLU A 215 -24.77 1.29 17.39
C GLU A 215 -26.08 0.60 17.78
N ASN A 216 -26.69 -0.11 16.83
CA ASN A 216 -27.93 -0.86 17.06
C ASN A 216 -27.61 -2.35 17.01
N GLY A 217 -27.58 -3.01 18.18
CA GLY A 217 -27.51 -4.46 18.28
C GLY A 217 -28.89 -5.08 18.08
N ILE A 218 -29.11 -5.78 16.97
CA ILE A 218 -30.33 -6.54 16.73
C ILE A 218 -30.05 -7.99 17.13
N LEU A 219 -30.65 -8.42 18.24
CA LEU A 219 -30.60 -9.82 18.64
C LEU A 219 -31.54 -10.62 17.73
N VAL A 220 -31.01 -11.61 17.03
CA VAL A 220 -31.79 -12.48 16.15
C VAL A 220 -31.87 -13.84 16.82
N GLN A 221 -33.08 -14.39 16.96
CA GLN A 221 -33.25 -15.76 17.41
C GLN A 221 -33.03 -16.72 16.24
N ASN A 222 -32.46 -17.89 16.53
CA ASN A 222 -32.40 -18.97 15.55
C ASN A 222 -33.85 -19.35 15.17
N SER A 223 -34.07 -19.70 13.91
CA SER A 223 -35.34 -20.34 13.56
C SER A 223 -35.31 -21.78 14.05
N ALA A 224 -36.48 -22.38 14.33
CA ALA A 224 -36.61 -23.72 14.90
C ALA A 224 -35.80 -24.80 14.15
N GLN A 225 -35.61 -24.64 12.84
CA GLN A 225 -34.79 -25.54 12.00
C GLN A 225 -33.29 -25.55 12.36
N TRP A 226 -32.79 -24.54 13.06
CA TRP A 226 -31.39 -24.39 13.47
C TRP A 226 -31.18 -24.60 14.98
N GLU A 227 -32.24 -24.87 15.73
CA GLU A 227 -32.18 -25.23 17.15
C GLU A 227 -32.06 -26.75 17.36
N GLU A 228 -32.33 -27.55 16.31
CA GLU A 228 -32.31 -29.03 16.35
C GLU A 228 -30.97 -29.67 15.92
N VAL A 229 -29.90 -28.88 15.68
CA VAL A 229 -28.54 -29.38 15.33
C VAL A 229 -27.57 -29.13 16.49
#